data_AF-A0A1M5YEE1-F1
#
_entry.id   AF-A0A1M5YEE1-F1
#
_cell.length_a   1.000
_cell.length_b   1.000
_cell.length_c   1.000
_cell.angle_alpha   90.00
_cell.angle_beta   90.00
_cell.angle_gamma   90.00
#
_symmetry.space_group_name_H-M   'P 1'
#
loop_
_entity.id
_entity.type
_entity.pdbx_description
1 polymer ?
#
loop_
_entity_poly.entity_id
_entity_poly.type
_entity_poly.pdbx_seq_one_letter_code
_entity_poly.pdbx_strand_id
1 'polypeptide(L)'
;MQGISSDDLVVQLRRLLPEVEPYFKKAADRHGLRASQVTHWEQVNTHPGTLLSEVLAHPLFQPVMESPEIDAKQKDFLERCFEFIEGLQEDPTGWLVDTAYFTFLEFFLESDEVLDRAFQFAWPKTRAEILAMLRGWNIPVKPAWE
;
A
#
# COMPACT_ATOMS: atom_id res chain seq x y z
N MET A 1 13.90 6.07 4.34
CA MET A 1 13.79 4.96 5.32
C MET A 1 14.74 3.86 4.81
N GLN A 2 14.79 2.65 5.38
CA GLN A 2 15.42 1.55 4.64
C GLN A 2 14.32 0.91 3.79
N GLY A 3 14.51 0.84 2.47
CA GLY A 3 13.53 0.26 1.55
C GLY A 3 13.14 -1.17 1.93
N ILE A 4 11.91 -1.54 1.59
CA ILE A 4 11.38 -2.88 1.82
C ILE A 4 11.84 -3.77 0.67
N SER A 5 12.48 -4.89 0.98
CA SER A 5 12.80 -5.94 0.02
C SER A 5 11.64 -6.92 -0.13
N SER A 6 11.61 -7.68 -1.22
CA SER A 6 10.64 -8.78 -1.38
C SER A 6 10.67 -9.77 -0.20
N ASP A 7 11.87 -10.12 0.26
CA ASP A 7 12.06 -11.07 1.37
C ASP A 7 11.50 -10.55 2.69
N ASP A 8 11.60 -9.23 2.92
CA ASP A 8 11.13 -8.57 4.14
C ASP A 8 9.67 -8.12 4.07
N LEU A 9 9.00 -8.25 2.92
CA LEU A 9 7.67 -7.69 2.67
C LEU A 9 6.64 -8.07 3.74
N VAL A 10 6.51 -9.36 4.03
CA VAL A 10 5.53 -9.88 5.00
C VAL A 10 5.86 -9.42 6.42
N VAL A 11 7.15 -9.40 6.77
CA VAL A 11 7.63 -8.98 8.09
C VAL A 11 7.36 -7.50 8.32
N GLN A 12 7.72 -6.65 7.35
CA GLN A 12 7.51 -5.20 7.45
C GLN A 12 6.03 -4.85 7.44
N LEU A 13 5.22 -5.52 6.61
CA LEU A 13 3.79 -5.32 6.56
C LEU A 13 3.13 -5.60 7.92
N ARG A 14 3.42 -6.74 8.55
CA ARG A 14 2.87 -7.08 9.87
C ARG A 14 3.38 -6.19 10.99
N ARG A 15 4.62 -5.72 10.89
CA ARG A 15 5.23 -4.80 11.87
C ARG A 15 4.53 -3.44 11.85
N LEU A 16 4.32 -2.89 10.65
CA LEU A 16 3.73 -1.56 10.48
C LEU A 16 2.20 -1.59 10.59
N LEU A 17 1.56 -2.67 10.14
CA LEU A 17 0.10 -2.76 9.99
C LEU A 17 -0.43 -4.05 10.61
N PRO A 18 -0.43 -4.21 11.95
CA PRO A 18 -0.97 -5.40 12.62
C PRO A 18 -2.44 -5.70 12.29
N GLU A 19 -3.19 -4.72 11.80
CA GLU A 19 -4.58 -4.85 11.33
C GLU A 19 -4.76 -5.88 10.20
N VAL A 20 -3.69 -6.21 9.47
CA VAL A 20 -3.70 -7.19 8.38
C VAL A 20 -3.84 -8.64 8.85
N GLU A 21 -3.63 -8.93 10.13
CA GLU A 21 -3.53 -10.31 10.65
C GLU A 21 -4.77 -11.19 10.37
N PRO A 22 -6.02 -10.71 10.53
CA PRO A 22 -7.21 -11.49 10.17
C PRO A 22 -7.23 -11.90 8.69
N TYR A 23 -6.71 -11.04 7.81
CA TYR A 23 -6.67 -11.29 6.36
C TYR A 23 -5.53 -12.23 5.98
N PHE A 24 -4.39 -12.14 6.67
CA PHE A 24 -3.34 -13.15 6.56
C PHE A 24 -3.81 -14.54 7.00
N LYS A 25 -4.62 -14.63 8.07
CA LYS A 25 -5.21 -15.90 8.48
C LYS A 25 -6.08 -16.47 7.37
N LYS A 26 -6.97 -15.67 6.80
CA LYS A 26 -7.82 -16.08 5.68
C LYS A 26 -6.99 -16.54 4.47
N ALA A 27 -5.93 -15.80 4.11
CA ALA A 27 -5.05 -16.18 3.03
C ALA A 27 -4.33 -17.51 3.31
N ALA A 28 -3.79 -17.67 4.53
CA ALA A 28 -3.07 -18.88 4.96
C ALA A 28 -3.96 -20.13 5.01
N ASP A 29 -5.22 -19.99 5.46
CA ASP A 29 -6.18 -21.09 5.58
C ASP A 29 -6.42 -21.79 4.23
N ARG A 30 -6.38 -21.05 3.10
CA ARG A 30 -6.53 -21.62 1.74
C ARG A 30 -5.39 -22.57 1.36
N HIS A 31 -4.25 -22.46 2.02
CA HIS A 31 -3.05 -23.27 1.78
C HIS A 31 -2.78 -24.25 2.93
N GLY A 32 -3.71 -24.40 3.88
CA GLY A 32 -3.54 -25.27 5.05
C GLY A 32 -2.43 -24.79 5.99
N LEU A 33 -2.10 -23.50 5.97
CA LEU A 33 -1.08 -22.88 6.82
C LEU A 33 -1.74 -22.09 7.95
N ARG A 34 -1.05 -21.95 9.09
CA ARG A 34 -1.38 -20.90 10.07
C ARG A 34 -0.77 -19.57 9.61
N ALA A 35 -1.40 -18.45 9.94
CA ALA A 35 -0.87 -17.12 9.64
C ALA A 35 0.59 -16.95 10.11
N SER A 36 0.93 -17.43 11.30
CA SER A 36 2.29 -17.38 11.86
C SER A 36 3.33 -18.19 11.07
N GLN A 37 2.92 -19.09 10.17
CA GLN A 37 3.80 -19.86 9.29
C GLN A 37 4.06 -19.15 7.96
N VAL A 38 3.28 -18.10 7.65
CA VAL A 38 3.49 -17.25 6.49
C VAL A 38 4.57 -16.23 6.83
N THR A 39 5.77 -16.48 6.33
CA THR A 39 6.96 -15.62 6.45
C THR A 39 7.32 -14.96 5.12
N HIS A 40 6.86 -15.52 3.99
CA HIS A 40 7.08 -14.99 2.65
C HIS A 40 5.77 -15.04 1.84
N TRP A 41 5.59 -14.08 0.92
CA TRP A 41 4.33 -13.93 0.18
C TRP A 41 4.05 -15.11 -0.76
N GLU A 42 5.10 -15.74 -1.30
CA GLU A 42 5.01 -16.91 -2.20
C GLU A 42 4.32 -18.13 -1.56
N GLN A 43 4.29 -18.20 -0.24
CA GLN A 43 3.66 -19.32 0.47
C GLN A 43 2.13 -19.31 0.34
N VAL A 44 1.54 -18.16 0.03
CA VAL A 44 0.08 -17.95 0.01
C VAL A 44 -0.43 -17.26 -1.25
N ASN A 45 0.46 -16.78 -2.12
CA ASN A 45 0.10 -16.07 -3.35
C ASN A 45 1.18 -16.20 -4.43
N THR A 46 0.80 -15.95 -5.68
CA THR A 46 1.70 -16.04 -6.85
C THR A 46 2.44 -14.74 -7.16
N HIS A 47 2.00 -13.61 -6.58
CA HIS A 47 2.61 -12.30 -6.76
C HIS A 47 2.47 -11.47 -5.47
N PRO A 48 3.46 -10.65 -5.08
CA PRO A 48 3.37 -9.81 -3.89
C PRO A 48 2.17 -8.85 -3.96
N GLY A 49 1.88 -8.29 -5.13
CA GLY A 49 0.69 -7.46 -5.35
C GLY A 49 -0.62 -8.18 -5.02
N THR A 50 -0.77 -9.46 -5.41
CA THR A 50 -1.99 -10.23 -5.07
C THR A 50 -2.16 -10.39 -3.56
N LEU A 51 -1.06 -10.64 -2.84
CA LEU A 51 -1.10 -10.67 -1.38
C LEU A 51 -1.53 -9.32 -0.82
N LEU A 52 -0.87 -8.24 -1.25
CA LEU A 52 -1.13 -6.89 -0.73
C LEU A 52 -2.56 -6.43 -1.04
N SER A 53 -3.08 -6.70 -2.24
CA SER A 53 -4.48 -6.44 -2.60
C SER A 53 -5.44 -7.16 -1.66
N GLU A 54 -5.19 -8.43 -1.37
CA GLU A 54 -6.08 -9.23 -0.54
C GLU A 54 -6.03 -8.88 0.95
N VAL A 55 -4.86 -8.58 1.49
CA VAL A 55 -4.67 -8.44 2.95
C VAL A 55 -4.64 -7.00 3.43
N LEU A 56 -4.40 -6.05 2.53
CA LEU A 56 -4.25 -4.64 2.86
C LEU A 56 -5.10 -3.74 1.96
N ALA A 57 -4.88 -3.74 0.64
CA ALA A 57 -5.42 -2.72 -0.25
C ALA A 57 -6.96 -2.70 -0.24
N HIS A 58 -7.60 -3.80 -0.64
CA HIS A 58 -9.05 -3.89 -0.70
C HIS A 58 -9.74 -3.93 0.66
N PRO A 59 -9.29 -4.71 1.66
CA PRO A 59 -10.05 -4.84 2.89
C PRO A 59 -9.90 -3.66 3.86
N LEU A 60 -8.80 -2.90 3.78
CA LEU A 60 -8.42 -1.94 4.82
C LEU A 60 -8.08 -0.56 4.25
N PHE A 61 -7.18 -0.49 3.28
CA PHE A 61 -6.68 0.79 2.78
C PHE A 61 -7.71 1.57 1.96
N GLN A 62 -8.27 0.96 0.91
CA GLN A 62 -9.24 1.60 0.03
C GLN A 62 -10.49 2.08 0.80
N PRO A 63 -11.12 1.28 1.69
CA PRO A 63 -12.27 1.75 2.46
C PRO A 63 -11.98 2.99 3.32
N VAL A 64 -10.76 3.13 3.85
CA VAL A 64 -10.36 4.32 4.62
C VAL A 64 -10.05 5.49 3.69
N MET A 65 -9.43 5.24 2.55
CA MET A 65 -9.17 6.26 1.52
C MET A 65 -10.44 6.81 0.89
N GLU A 66 -11.52 6.05 0.83
CA GLU A 66 -12.82 6.48 0.29
C GLU A 66 -13.74 7.07 1.37
N SER A 67 -13.34 6.99 2.64
CA SER A 67 -14.19 7.42 3.76
C SER A 67 -14.45 8.93 3.68
N PRO A 68 -15.72 9.37 3.81
CA PRO A 68 -16.05 10.80 3.73
C PRO A 68 -15.41 11.61 4.85
N GLU A 69 -15.16 10.99 5.99
CA GLU A 69 -14.49 11.58 7.14
C GLU A 69 -13.42 10.62 7.67
N ILE A 70 -12.29 11.17 8.11
CA ILE A 70 -11.19 10.41 8.71
C ILE A 70 -11.10 10.79 10.18
N ASP A 71 -11.34 9.82 11.05
CA ASP A 71 -11.06 9.96 12.47
C ASP A 71 -9.56 9.81 12.79
N ALA A 72 -9.18 10.06 14.05
CA ALA A 72 -7.78 9.99 14.46
C ALA A 72 -7.16 8.59 14.26
N LYS A 73 -7.93 7.51 14.42
CA LYS A 73 -7.40 6.14 14.26
C LYS A 73 -7.18 5.80 12.79
N GLN A 74 -8.11 6.23 11.93
CA GLN A 74 -7.98 6.10 10.49
C GLN A 74 -6.81 6.92 9.96
N LYS A 75 -6.58 8.11 10.54
CA LYS A 75 -5.40 8.93 10.22
C LYS A 75 -4.11 8.21 10.57
N ASP A 76 -3.97 7.71 11.80
CA ASP A 76 -2.79 6.96 12.26
C ASP A 76 -2.56 5.68 11.44
N PHE A 77 -3.65 5.05 10.96
CA PHE A 77 -3.58 3.91 10.05
C PHE A 77 -3.04 4.33 8.67
N LEU A 78 -3.58 5.39 8.06
CA LEU A 78 -3.10 5.87 6.77
C LEU A 78 -1.64 6.33 6.83
N GLU A 79 -1.21 6.99 7.90
CA GLU A 79 0.19 7.38 8.08
C GLU A 79 1.13 6.16 8.00
N ARG A 80 0.77 5.05 8.65
CA ARG A 80 1.53 3.78 8.57
C ARG A 80 1.41 3.09 7.21
N CYS A 81 0.26 3.20 6.53
CA CYS A 81 0.11 2.70 5.17
C CYS A 81 1.02 3.46 4.20
N PHE A 82 1.09 4.78 4.29
CA PHE A 82 1.95 5.58 3.43
C PHE A 82 3.43 5.43 3.78
N GLU A 83 3.78 5.21 5.06
CA GLU A 83 5.12 4.74 5.43
C GLU A 83 5.43 3.39 4.73
N PHE A 84 4.52 2.42 4.81
CA PHE A 84 4.72 1.13 4.13
C PHE A 84 4.89 1.29 2.60
N ILE A 85 4.03 2.08 1.95
CA ILE A 85 4.08 2.35 0.50
C ILE A 85 5.41 3.04 0.12
N GLU A 86 5.86 4.02 0.89
CA GLU A 86 7.17 4.66 0.68
C GLU A 86 8.30 3.62 0.76
N GLY A 87 8.21 2.68 1.70
CA GLY A 87 9.15 1.57 1.83
C GLY A 87 9.21 0.70 0.57
N LEU A 88 8.06 0.43 -0.07
CA LEU A 88 8.01 -0.29 -1.36
C LEU A 88 8.65 0.52 -2.49
N GLN A 89 8.42 1.84 -2.52
CA GLN A 89 9.01 2.77 -3.49
C GLN A 89 10.52 2.96 -3.31
N GLU A 90 11.05 2.58 -2.15
CA GLU A 90 12.47 2.56 -1.83
C GLU A 90 13.14 1.19 -2.06
N ASP A 91 12.43 0.19 -2.60
CA ASP A 91 12.99 -1.13 -2.89
C ASP A 91 14.26 -1.03 -3.77
N PRO A 92 15.42 -1.53 -3.28
CA PRO A 92 16.68 -1.45 -4.02
C PRO A 92 16.68 -2.21 -5.35
N THR A 93 15.79 -3.19 -5.51
CA THR A 93 15.70 -3.99 -6.75
C THR A 93 14.72 -3.40 -7.77
N GLY A 94 13.83 -2.50 -7.34
CA GLY A 94 12.76 -1.93 -8.14
C GLY A 94 11.55 -2.86 -8.36
N TRP A 95 11.60 -4.12 -7.95
CA TRP A 95 10.50 -5.08 -8.16
C TRP A 95 9.21 -4.65 -7.43
N LEU A 96 9.34 -4.14 -6.21
CA LEU A 96 8.20 -3.69 -5.41
C LEU A 96 7.71 -2.29 -5.78
N VAL A 97 8.46 -1.54 -6.59
CA VAL A 97 8.02 -0.23 -7.12
C VAL A 97 6.80 -0.43 -8.02
N ASP A 98 6.90 -1.34 -9.00
CA ASP A 98 5.77 -1.69 -9.89
C ASP A 98 4.61 -2.30 -9.09
N THR A 99 4.92 -3.13 -8.10
CA THR A 99 3.90 -3.70 -7.21
C THR A 99 3.14 -2.60 -6.47
N ALA A 100 3.84 -1.60 -5.93
CA ALA A 100 3.22 -0.47 -5.25
C ALA A 100 2.37 0.38 -6.19
N TYR A 101 2.84 0.58 -7.43
CA TYR A 101 2.11 1.31 -8.45
C TYR A 101 0.73 0.71 -8.69
N PHE A 102 0.67 -0.56 -9.10
CA PHE A 102 -0.60 -1.21 -9.46
C PHE A 102 -1.48 -1.56 -8.25
N THR A 103 -0.89 -1.71 -7.06
CA THR A 103 -1.67 -2.09 -5.86
C THR A 103 -2.28 -0.87 -5.18
N PHE A 104 -1.59 0.28 -5.18
CA PHE A 104 -1.98 1.45 -4.37
C PHE A 104 -2.10 2.74 -5.18
N LEU A 105 -1.11 3.08 -6.01
CA LEU A 105 -1.06 4.41 -6.62
C LEU A 105 -2.10 4.56 -7.72
N GLU A 106 -2.29 3.54 -8.57
CA GLU A 106 -3.28 3.58 -9.64
C GLU A 106 -4.69 3.86 -9.09
N PHE A 107 -5.02 3.28 -7.93
CA PHE A 107 -6.28 3.53 -7.23
C PHE A 107 -6.49 5.01 -6.84
N PHE A 108 -5.43 5.81 -6.69
CA PHE A 108 -5.62 7.23 -6.40
C PHE A 108 -6.34 7.96 -7.53
N LEU A 109 -6.26 7.47 -8.76
CA LEU A 109 -6.94 8.07 -9.91
C LEU A 109 -8.47 7.93 -9.89
N GLU A 110 -9.04 7.17 -8.95
CA GLU A 110 -10.49 6.96 -8.84
C GLU A 110 -11.26 8.27 -8.56
N SER A 111 -10.70 9.19 -7.76
CA SER A 111 -11.31 10.50 -7.56
C SER A 111 -10.33 11.58 -7.07
N ASP A 112 -10.73 12.84 -7.26
CA ASP A 112 -10.00 14.01 -6.75
C ASP A 112 -9.84 13.98 -5.23
N GLU A 113 -10.87 13.53 -4.50
CA GLU A 113 -10.83 13.42 -3.04
C GLU A 113 -9.82 12.35 -2.58
N VAL A 114 -9.72 11.24 -3.31
CA VAL A 114 -8.70 10.20 -3.04
C VAL A 114 -7.30 10.75 -3.33
N LEU A 115 -7.11 11.51 -4.41
CA LEU A 115 -5.84 12.19 -4.71
C LEU A 115 -5.47 13.22 -3.63
N ASP A 116 -6.39 14.11 -3.26
CA ASP A 116 -6.19 15.11 -2.22
C ASP A 116 -5.73 14.46 -0.91
N ARG A 117 -6.39 13.36 -0.53
CA ARG A 117 -6.03 12.55 0.63
C ARG A 117 -4.67 11.88 0.45
N ALA A 118 -4.38 11.31 -0.71
CA ALA A 118 -3.08 10.68 -0.96
C ALA A 118 -1.94 11.69 -0.82
N PHE A 119 -2.08 12.90 -1.37
CA PHE A 119 -1.09 13.97 -1.23
C PHE A 119 -0.90 14.49 0.19
N GLN A 120 -1.90 14.32 1.07
CA GLN A 120 -1.79 14.66 2.49
C GLN A 120 -0.85 13.71 3.24
N PHE A 121 -0.84 12.42 2.89
CA PHE A 121 -0.07 11.40 3.60
C PHE A 121 1.19 10.95 2.86
N ALA A 122 1.28 11.19 1.55
CA ALA A 122 2.41 10.75 0.73
C ALA A 122 3.75 11.32 1.18
N TRP A 123 4.72 10.43 1.31
CA TRP A 123 6.12 10.77 1.56
C TRP A 123 6.83 11.13 0.24
N PRO A 124 8.07 11.66 0.26
CA PRO A 124 8.69 12.27 -0.92
C PRO A 124 8.75 11.38 -2.17
N LYS A 125 9.12 10.09 -2.06
CA LYS A 125 9.17 9.22 -3.24
C LYS A 125 7.79 8.88 -3.75
N THR A 126 6.87 8.53 -2.86
CA THR A 126 5.48 8.24 -3.20
C THR A 126 4.84 9.45 -3.87
N ARG A 127 5.06 10.66 -3.36
CA ARG A 127 4.57 11.92 -3.94
C ARG A 127 5.14 12.14 -5.35
N ALA A 128 6.45 11.92 -5.53
CA ALA A 128 7.08 12.03 -6.84
C ALA A 128 6.48 11.04 -7.86
N GLU A 129 6.20 9.81 -7.42
CA GLU A 129 5.60 8.78 -8.26
C GLU A 129 4.14 9.09 -8.60
N ILE A 130 3.34 9.59 -7.64
CA ILE A 130 1.98 10.08 -7.92
C ILE A 130 2.02 11.21 -8.97
N LEU A 131 2.92 12.17 -8.84
CA LEU A 131 3.08 13.24 -9.82
C LEU A 131 3.51 12.73 -11.20
N ALA A 132 4.40 11.74 -11.25
CA ALA A 132 4.81 11.09 -12.49
C ALA A 132 3.64 10.37 -13.16
N MET A 133 2.84 9.64 -12.37
CA MET A 133 1.61 8.98 -12.81
C MET A 133 0.62 9.99 -13.40
N LEU A 134 0.28 11.07 -12.69
CA LEU A 134 -0.65 12.10 -13.17
C LEU A 134 -0.20 12.70 -14.51
N ARG A 135 1.10 12.98 -14.66
CA ARG A 135 1.66 13.46 -15.94
C ARG A 135 1.56 12.41 -17.04
N GLY A 136 1.83 11.14 -16.73
CA GLY A 136 1.70 10.02 -17.68
C GLY A 136 0.27 9.85 -18.20
N TRP A 137 -0.73 10.07 -17.35
CA TRP A 137 -2.15 9.99 -17.70
C TRP A 137 -2.72 11.32 -18.24
N ASN A 138 -1.91 12.36 -18.42
CA ASN A 138 -2.32 13.72 -18.83
C ASN A 138 -3.38 14.35 -17.92
N ILE A 139 -3.34 14.03 -16.62
CA ILE A 139 -4.22 14.60 -15.61
C ILE A 139 -3.61 15.92 -15.10
N PRO A 140 -4.36 17.04 -15.10
CA PRO A 140 -3.86 18.31 -14.59
C PRO A 140 -3.47 18.22 -13.11
N VAL A 141 -2.26 18.67 -12.78
CA VAL A 141 -1.78 18.75 -11.39
C VAL A 141 -2.30 20.03 -10.76
N LYS A 142 -2.99 19.92 -9.62
CA LYS A 142 -3.43 21.08 -8.83
C LYS A 142 -2.23 21.70 -8.09
N PRO A 143 -2.15 23.04 -7.94
CA PRO A 143 -1.08 23.68 -7.18
C PRO A 143 -0.95 23.20 -5.73
N ALA A 144 -2.02 22.69 -5.12
CA ALA A 144 -2.00 22.13 -3.77
C ALA A 144 -1.21 20.80 -3.66
N TRP A 145 -0.90 20.16 -4.79
CA TRP A 145 -0.19 18.88 -4.89
C TRP A 145 1.28 19.01 -5.24
N GLU A 146 1.77 20.24 -5.48
CA GLU A 146 3.19 20.56 -5.60
C GLU A 146 3.77 20.82 -4.20
#